data_AF-A0A0G0YXN9-F1
#
_entry.id   AF-A0A0G0YXN9-F1
#
_cell.length_a   1.000
_cell.length_b   1.000
_cell.length_c   1.000
_cell.angle_alpha   90.00
_cell.angle_beta   90.00
_cell.angle_gamma   90.00
#
_symmetry.space_group_name_H-M   'P 1'
#
loop_
_entity.id
_entity.type
_entity.pdbx_description
1 polymer ?
#
loop_
_entity_poly.entity_id
_entity_poly.type
_entity_poly.pdbx_seq_one_letter_code
_entity_poly.pdbx_strand_id
1 'polypeptide(L)'
;MFSRILIKLIDQSIVPAIMLVTARIISLVLVARYFGIEYTVGSQGIVYSDAGGYVLVNSYSVFIMVVLLSVGIMYILLKALLFHETHIAPHLTARLFSLKLSSVIQNSFDLYSQGSIWLSYLYLILLTSGVMAYYGLIYTWVFYVSLILTILTSVLFVFDVENELDLHKGSTTDKTEEFILEFKE
;
A
#
# COMPACT_ATOMS: atom_id res chain seq x y z
N MET A 1 -4.40 15.13 -21.80
CA MET A 1 -3.45 14.76 -20.71
C MET A 1 -4.10 13.87 -19.65
N PHE A 2 -5.31 14.19 -19.16
CA PHE A 2 -6.05 13.37 -18.18
C PHE A 2 -6.13 11.87 -18.49
N SER A 3 -6.40 11.51 -19.74
CA SER A 3 -6.48 10.10 -20.16
C SER A 3 -5.21 9.29 -19.87
N ARG A 4 -4.01 9.88 -20.00
CA ARG A 4 -2.75 9.15 -19.75
C ARG A 4 -2.51 8.90 -18.26
N ILE A 5 -2.84 9.89 -17.40
CA ILE A 5 -2.73 9.74 -15.94
C ILE A 5 -3.73 8.70 -15.45
N LEU A 6 -4.97 8.75 -15.93
CA LEU A 6 -6.00 7.78 -15.55
C LEU A 6 -5.61 6.35 -15.94
N ILE A 7 -5.12 6.14 -17.16
CA ILE A 7 -4.64 4.81 -17.61
C ILE A 7 -3.51 4.32 -16.70
N LYS A 8 -2.58 5.20 -16.30
CA LYS A 8 -1.47 4.85 -15.41
C LYS A 8 -1.95 4.46 -14.01
N LEU A 9 -2.92 5.18 -13.44
CA LEU A 9 -3.50 4.85 -12.14
C LEU A 9 -4.27 3.52 -12.18
N ILE A 10 -4.96 3.24 -13.29
CA ILE A 10 -5.60 1.95 -13.51
C ILE A 10 -4.55 0.84 -13.55
N ASP A 11 -3.47 1.03 -14.30
CA ASP A 11 -2.40 0.02 -14.40
C ASP A 11 -1.76 -0.26 -13.02
N GLN A 12 -1.50 0.79 -12.24
CA GLN A 12 -0.98 0.68 -10.87
C GLN A 12 -1.95 -0.01 -9.89
N SER A 13 -3.27 0.05 -10.11
CA SER A 13 -4.27 -0.58 -9.24
C SER A 13 -4.51 -2.06 -9.54
N ILE A 14 -4.12 -2.54 -10.72
CA ILE A 14 -4.25 -3.95 -11.10
C ILE A 14 -3.45 -4.85 -10.14
N VAL A 15 -2.23 -4.45 -9.78
CA VAL A 15 -1.34 -5.25 -8.91
C VAL A 15 -1.95 -5.52 -7.53
N PRO A 16 -2.34 -4.51 -6.73
CA PRO A 16 -2.98 -4.78 -5.43
C PRO A 16 -4.31 -5.53 -5.58
N ALA A 17 -5.10 -5.25 -6.64
CA ALA A 17 -6.36 -5.95 -6.88
C ALA A 17 -6.16 -7.47 -7.09
N ILE A 18 -5.28 -7.85 -8.02
CA ILE A 18 -4.98 -9.27 -8.28
C ILE A 18 -4.41 -9.93 -7.04
N MET A 19 -3.46 -9.26 -6.37
CA MET A 19 -2.86 -9.77 -5.14
C MET A 19 -3.90 -10.08 -4.06
N LEU A 20 -4.85 -9.17 -3.83
CA LEU A 20 -5.93 -9.36 -2.86
C LEU A 20 -6.85 -10.51 -3.22
N VAL A 21 -7.26 -10.63 -4.50
CA VAL A 21 -8.14 -11.72 -4.95
C VAL A 21 -7.43 -13.06 -4.81
N THR A 22 -6.18 -13.16 -5.26
CA THR A 22 -5.39 -14.38 -5.14
C THR A 22 -5.15 -14.74 -3.67
N ALA A 23 -4.75 -13.77 -2.84
CA ALA A 23 -4.56 -13.97 -1.42
C ALA A 23 -5.84 -14.45 -0.74
N ARG A 24 -7.00 -13.89 -1.11
CA ARG A 24 -8.30 -14.29 -0.59
C ARG A 24 -8.61 -15.75 -0.91
N ILE A 25 -8.52 -16.14 -2.18
CA ILE A 25 -8.83 -17.51 -2.61
C ILE A 25 -7.89 -18.52 -1.93
N ILE A 26 -6.58 -18.24 -1.95
CA ILE A 26 -5.57 -19.12 -1.37
C ILE A 26 -5.75 -19.24 0.15
N SER A 27 -5.94 -18.13 0.85
CA SER A 27 -6.07 -18.13 2.30
C SER A 27 -7.33 -18.86 2.78
N LEU A 28 -8.45 -18.76 2.08
CA LEU A 28 -9.66 -19.54 2.43
C LEU A 28 -9.36 -21.05 2.46
N VAL A 29 -8.67 -21.56 1.43
CA VAL A 29 -8.32 -22.98 1.32
C VAL A 29 -7.25 -23.37 2.35
N LEU A 30 -6.19 -22.58 2.48
CA LEU A 30 -5.08 -22.89 3.39
C LEU A 30 -5.52 -22.87 4.86
N VAL A 31 -6.30 -21.87 5.27
CA VAL A 31 -6.77 -21.74 6.65
C VAL A 31 -7.75 -22.87 6.98
N ALA A 32 -8.72 -23.15 6.10
CA ALA A 32 -9.65 -24.26 6.31
C ALA A 32 -8.92 -25.59 6.49
N ARG A 33 -7.92 -25.86 5.64
CA ARG A 33 -7.10 -27.08 5.74
C ARG A 33 -6.25 -27.11 7.01
N TYR A 34 -5.65 -25.98 7.41
CA TYR A 34 -4.80 -25.89 8.60
C TYR A 34 -5.59 -26.16 9.89
N PHE A 35 -6.83 -25.66 9.98
CA PHE A 35 -7.69 -25.86 11.16
C PHE A 35 -8.58 -27.11 11.07
N GLY A 36 -8.47 -27.90 10.01
CA GLY A 36 -9.28 -29.12 9.83
C GLY A 36 -10.78 -28.84 9.66
N ILE A 37 -11.14 -27.69 9.09
CA ILE A 37 -12.53 -27.29 8.89
C ILE A 37 -13.03 -27.92 7.59
N GLU A 38 -14.10 -28.71 7.68
CA GLU A 38 -14.74 -29.32 6.52
C GLU A 38 -15.40 -28.24 5.64
N TYR A 39 -15.12 -28.30 4.35
CA TYR A 39 -15.71 -27.42 3.36
C TYR A 39 -16.07 -28.18 2.08
N THR A 40 -17.10 -27.70 1.40
CA THR A 40 -17.52 -28.18 0.08
C THR A 40 -17.45 -27.04 -0.92
N VAL A 41 -17.15 -27.35 -2.18
CA VAL A 41 -17.13 -26.36 -3.26
C VAL A 41 -18.46 -26.45 -4.01
N GLY A 42 -19.34 -25.49 -3.77
CA GLY A 42 -20.63 -25.36 -4.44
C GLY A 42 -20.58 -24.38 -5.62
N SER A 43 -21.71 -24.24 -6.33
CA SER A 43 -21.86 -23.30 -7.45
C SER A 43 -21.75 -21.83 -7.04
N GLN A 44 -21.95 -21.52 -5.75
CA GLN A 44 -21.85 -20.17 -5.19
C GLN A 44 -20.52 -19.92 -4.46
N GLY A 45 -19.62 -20.90 -4.43
CA GLY A 45 -18.31 -20.80 -3.77
C GLY A 45 -18.08 -21.86 -2.68
N ILE A 46 -17.20 -21.54 -1.74
CA ILE A 46 -16.81 -22.44 -0.65
C ILE A 46 -17.85 -22.36 0.47
N VAL A 47 -18.48 -23.49 0.77
CA VAL A 47 -19.50 -23.64 1.82
C VAL A 47 -18.92 -24.44 2.97
N TYR A 48 -19.08 -23.94 4.20
CA TYR A 48 -18.61 -24.59 5.42
C TYR A 48 -19.79 -25.23 6.15
N SER A 49 -19.57 -26.40 6.76
CA SER A 49 -20.61 -27.15 7.46
C SER A 49 -21.04 -26.48 8.78
N ASP A 50 -20.14 -25.69 9.38
CA ASP A 50 -20.35 -25.02 10.66
C ASP A 50 -20.18 -23.50 10.54
N ALA A 51 -21.03 -22.74 11.25
CA ALA A 51 -20.99 -21.29 11.29
C ALA A 51 -19.71 -20.75 11.96
N GLY A 52 -19.24 -21.42 13.02
CA GLY A 52 -17.98 -21.08 13.68
C GLY A 52 -16.79 -21.29 12.75
N GLY A 53 -16.78 -22.39 12.00
CA GLY A 53 -15.80 -22.66 10.96
C GLY A 53 -15.75 -21.57 9.87
N TYR A 54 -16.92 -21.13 9.38
CA TYR A 54 -16.99 -20.01 8.43
C TYR A 54 -16.36 -18.73 9.01
N VAL A 55 -16.76 -18.33 10.22
CA VAL A 55 -16.26 -17.10 10.85
C VAL A 55 -14.76 -17.17 11.05
N LEU A 56 -14.22 -18.32 11.49
CA LEU A 56 -12.78 -18.52 11.67
C LEU A 56 -12.04 -18.34 10.35
N VAL A 57 -12.41 -19.10 9.31
CA VAL A 57 -11.71 -19.07 8.02
C VAL A 57 -11.80 -17.69 7.38
N ASN A 58 -12.99 -17.08 7.43
CA ASN A 58 -13.20 -15.74 6.91
C ASN A 58 -12.32 -14.71 7.63
N SER A 59 -12.26 -14.75 8.96
CA SER A 59 -11.48 -13.84 9.79
C SER A 59 -10.00 -13.86 9.47
N TYR A 60 -9.40 -15.05 9.44
CA TYR A 60 -7.97 -15.20 9.13
C TYR A 60 -7.66 -14.86 7.68
N SER A 61 -8.58 -15.15 6.76
CA SER A 61 -8.41 -14.76 5.36
C SER A 61 -8.44 -13.23 5.19
N VAL A 62 -9.36 -12.51 5.85
CA VAL A 62 -9.36 -11.04 5.87
C VAL A 62 -8.09 -10.51 6.54
N PHE A 63 -7.67 -11.10 7.66
CA PHE A 63 -6.44 -10.71 8.35
C PHE A 63 -5.20 -10.82 7.45
N ILE A 64 -5.07 -11.91 6.68
CA ILE A 64 -3.98 -12.09 5.71
C ILE A 64 -4.01 -11.00 4.65
N MET A 65 -5.20 -10.61 4.14
CA MET A 65 -5.32 -9.52 3.17
C MET A 65 -4.87 -8.18 3.76
N VAL A 66 -5.25 -7.88 5.01
CA VAL A 66 -4.80 -6.68 5.72
C VAL A 66 -3.27 -6.67 5.83
N VAL A 67 -2.67 -7.77 6.28
CA VAL A 67 -1.20 -7.89 6.41
C VAL A 67 -0.51 -7.68 5.06
N LEU A 68 -1.01 -8.26 3.98
CA LEU A 68 -0.44 -8.10 2.65
C LEU A 68 -0.48 -6.65 2.16
N LEU A 69 -1.60 -5.94 2.37
CA LEU A 69 -1.67 -4.52 2.04
C LEU A 69 -0.73 -3.68 2.90
N SER A 70 -0.67 -3.94 4.21
CA SER A 70 0.25 -3.24 5.10
C SER A 70 1.71 -3.45 4.69
N VAL A 71 2.09 -4.67 4.31
CA VAL A 71 3.44 -4.97 3.78
C VAL A 71 3.69 -4.25 2.46
N GLY A 72 2.70 -4.21 1.56
CA GLY A 72 2.85 -3.49 0.28
C GLY A 72 2.98 -1.98 0.45
N ILE A 73 2.22 -1.36 1.36
CA ILE A 73 2.38 0.05 1.73
C ILE A 73 3.74 0.26 2.37
N MET A 74 4.15 -0.59 3.32
CA MET A 74 5.45 -0.49 3.95
C MET A 74 6.58 -0.59 2.93
N TYR A 75 6.47 -1.45 1.92
CA TYR A 75 7.43 -1.52 0.82
C TYR A 75 7.53 -0.20 0.05
N ILE A 76 6.39 0.45 -0.25
CA ILE A 76 6.36 1.76 -0.92
C ILE A 76 6.97 2.84 -0.04
N LEU A 77 6.63 2.87 1.26
CA LEU A 77 7.18 3.83 2.23
C LEU A 77 8.69 3.66 2.41
N LEU A 78 9.18 2.42 2.54
CA LEU A 78 10.62 2.16 2.62
C LEU A 78 11.33 2.60 1.34
N LYS A 79 10.70 2.41 0.18
CA LYS A 79 11.24 2.90 -1.08
C LYS A 79 11.28 4.43 -1.12
N ALA A 80 10.26 5.09 -0.59
CA ALA A 80 10.22 6.55 -0.48
C ALA A 80 11.35 7.04 0.44
N LEU A 81 11.46 6.47 1.63
CA LEU A 81 12.44 6.89 2.62
C LEU A 81 13.90 6.64 2.18
N LEU A 82 14.18 5.58 1.43
CA LEU A 82 15.54 5.20 1.03
C LEU A 82 16.00 5.73 -0.33
N PHE A 83 15.08 6.04 -1.26
CA PHE A 83 15.42 6.32 -2.67
C PHE A 83 14.92 7.67 -3.21
N HIS A 84 14.63 8.64 -2.34
CA HIS A 84 14.35 10.00 -2.80
C HIS A 84 15.58 10.68 -3.40
N GLU A 85 15.44 11.28 -4.59
CA GLU A 85 16.49 12.05 -5.28
C GLU A 85 17.08 13.18 -4.42
N THR A 86 16.33 13.66 -3.42
CA THR A 86 16.72 14.73 -2.48
C THR A 86 17.78 14.30 -1.45
N HIS A 87 17.92 13.01 -1.15
CA HIS A 87 18.83 12.49 -0.12
C HIS A 87 19.99 11.66 -0.67
N ILE A 88 20.01 11.38 -1.97
CA ILE A 88 21.10 10.62 -2.58
C ILE A 88 22.30 11.57 -2.75
N ALA A 89 23.32 11.37 -1.92
CA ALA A 89 24.59 12.05 -2.07
C ALA A 89 25.11 11.88 -3.52
N PRO A 90 25.63 12.94 -4.17
CA PRO A 90 25.93 12.94 -5.62
C PRO A 90 26.81 11.77 -6.08
N HIS A 91 27.65 11.23 -5.19
CA HIS A 91 28.50 10.07 -5.45
C HIS A 91 27.70 8.76 -5.61
N LEU A 92 26.58 8.58 -4.89
CA LEU A 92 25.68 7.43 -5.00
C LEU A 92 24.88 7.48 -6.29
N THR A 93 24.37 8.65 -6.69
CA THR A 93 23.67 8.85 -7.97
C THR A 93 24.57 8.50 -9.15
N ALA A 94 25.82 8.99 -9.13
CA ALA A 94 26.82 8.64 -10.15
C ALA A 94 27.12 7.14 -10.19
N ARG A 95 27.14 6.46 -9.03
CA ARG A 95 27.39 5.01 -8.94
C ARG A 95 26.19 4.20 -9.43
N LEU A 96 24.97 4.56 -9.05
CA LEU A 96 23.73 3.95 -9.56
C LEU A 96 23.60 4.11 -11.07
N PHE A 97 23.96 5.28 -11.61
CA PHE A 97 23.98 5.53 -13.05
C PHE A 97 25.03 4.68 -13.76
N SER A 98 26.23 4.56 -13.16
CA SER A 98 27.31 3.70 -13.68
C SER A 98 26.93 2.20 -13.69
N LEU A 99 26.04 1.79 -12.78
CA LEU A 99 25.53 0.41 -12.70
C LEU A 99 24.27 0.17 -13.54
N LYS A 100 23.82 1.16 -14.35
CA LYS A 100 22.56 1.10 -15.12
C LYS A 100 21.31 0.86 -14.27
N LEU A 101 21.34 1.21 -12.97
CA LEU A 101 20.22 1.10 -12.04
C LEU A 101 19.34 2.37 -12.05
N SER A 102 19.31 3.10 -13.16
CA SER A 102 18.50 4.32 -13.30
C SER A 102 17.00 4.09 -13.13
N SER A 103 16.51 2.85 -13.33
CA SER A 103 15.12 2.46 -13.07
C SER A 103 14.74 2.40 -11.59
N VAL A 104 15.71 2.42 -10.68
CA VAL A 104 15.50 2.48 -9.23
C VAL A 104 15.11 3.89 -8.79
N ILE A 105 15.56 4.90 -9.53
CA ILE A 105 15.19 6.31 -9.34
C ILE A 105 13.80 6.50 -9.93
N GLN A 106 12.78 6.48 -9.06
CA GLN A 106 11.40 6.73 -9.44
C GLN A 106 11.00 8.16 -9.10
N ASN A 107 10.23 8.77 -9.98
CA ASN A 107 9.61 10.07 -9.73
C ASN A 107 8.69 9.96 -8.50
N SER A 108 8.83 10.87 -7.53
CA SER A 108 8.05 10.92 -6.29
C SER A 108 6.54 10.88 -6.58
N PHE A 109 6.09 11.49 -7.68
CA PHE A 109 4.68 11.45 -8.10
C PHE A 109 4.17 10.02 -8.32
N ASP A 110 4.96 9.16 -8.96
CA ASP A 110 4.56 7.78 -9.26
C ASP A 110 4.53 6.91 -8.00
N LEU A 111 5.44 7.18 -7.07
CA LEU A 111 5.53 6.48 -5.80
C LEU A 111 4.35 6.85 -4.89
N TYR A 112 4.01 8.13 -4.81
CA TYR A 112 2.86 8.61 -4.03
C TYR A 112 1.52 8.24 -4.66
N SER A 113 1.41 8.22 -5.99
CA SER A 113 0.21 7.72 -6.65
C SER A 113 0.01 6.23 -6.34
N GLN A 114 1.08 5.44 -6.41
CA GLN A 114 1.05 4.03 -6.03
C GLN A 114 0.69 3.87 -4.54
N GLY A 115 1.36 4.58 -3.63
CA GLY A 115 1.06 4.55 -2.19
C GLY A 115 -0.39 4.88 -1.88
N SER A 116 -0.95 5.90 -2.53
CA SER A 116 -2.36 6.32 -2.38
C SER A 116 -3.33 5.24 -2.85
N ILE A 117 -3.02 4.51 -3.93
CA ILE A 117 -3.83 3.38 -4.41
C ILE A 117 -3.83 2.25 -3.36
N TRP A 118 -2.66 1.87 -2.86
CA TRP A 118 -2.55 0.82 -1.83
C TRP A 118 -3.28 1.20 -0.54
N LEU A 119 -3.14 2.45 -0.10
CA LEU A 119 -3.87 2.99 1.05
C LEU A 119 -5.38 2.96 0.83
N SER A 120 -5.85 3.28 -0.39
CA SER A 120 -7.27 3.21 -0.74
C SER A 120 -7.83 1.78 -0.61
N TYR A 121 -7.08 0.76 -1.05
CA TYR A 121 -7.46 -0.64 -0.83
C TYR A 121 -7.50 -1.00 0.66
N LEU A 122 -6.57 -0.47 1.46
CA LEU A 122 -6.57 -0.73 2.90
C LEU A 122 -7.82 -0.11 3.57
N TYR A 123 -8.22 1.10 3.17
CA TYR A 123 -9.49 1.69 3.58
C TYR A 123 -10.71 0.88 3.14
N LEU A 124 -10.72 0.33 1.92
CA LEU A 124 -11.81 -0.54 1.47
C LEU A 124 -11.92 -1.81 2.32
N ILE A 125 -10.80 -2.43 2.68
CA ILE A 125 -10.79 -3.58 3.60
C ILE A 125 -11.21 -3.16 5.01
N LEU A 126 -10.81 -1.99 5.49
CA LEU A 126 -11.25 -1.46 6.79
C LEU A 126 -12.78 -1.32 6.83
N LEU A 127 -13.38 -0.69 5.82
CA LEU A 127 -14.83 -0.49 5.74
C LEU A 127 -15.58 -1.83 5.64
N THR A 128 -15.14 -2.71 4.74
CA THR A 128 -15.79 -4.02 4.56
C THR A 128 -15.62 -4.92 5.78
N SER A 129 -14.45 -4.90 6.43
CA SER A 129 -14.22 -5.62 7.70
C SER A 129 -15.03 -5.04 8.85
N GLY A 130 -15.25 -3.73 8.90
CA GLY A 130 -16.17 -3.11 9.86
C GLY A 130 -17.61 -3.61 9.71
N VAL A 131 -18.12 -3.64 8.47
CA VAL A 131 -19.44 -4.21 8.16
C VAL A 131 -19.51 -5.68 8.54
N MET A 132 -18.51 -6.48 8.16
CA MET A 132 -18.45 -7.90 8.51
C MET A 132 -18.39 -8.14 10.02
N ALA A 133 -17.63 -7.34 10.76
CA ALA A 133 -17.52 -7.44 12.21
C ALA A 133 -18.85 -7.08 12.90
N TYR A 134 -19.57 -6.08 12.38
CA TYR A 134 -20.89 -5.69 12.87
C TYR A 134 -21.93 -6.83 12.74
N TYR A 135 -21.89 -7.57 11.63
CA TYR A 135 -22.77 -8.74 11.41
C TYR A 135 -22.25 -10.06 12.01
N GLY A 136 -21.11 -10.04 12.72
CA GLY A 136 -20.52 -11.26 13.29
C GLY A 136 -19.96 -12.24 12.25
N LEU A 137 -19.66 -11.77 11.04
CA LEU A 137 -19.10 -12.57 9.94
C LEU A 137 -17.58 -12.73 10.05
N ILE A 138 -16.92 -11.89 10.85
CA ILE A 138 -15.51 -12.01 11.25
C ILE A 138 -15.35 -11.70 12.74
N TYR A 139 -14.22 -12.09 13.32
CA TYR A 139 -13.86 -11.70 14.67
C TYR A 139 -13.57 -10.21 14.76
N THR A 140 -14.11 -9.56 15.80
CA THR A 140 -13.96 -8.11 16.03
C THR A 140 -12.49 -7.68 16.20
N TRP A 141 -11.62 -8.56 16.70
CA TRP A 141 -10.19 -8.23 16.82
C TRP A 141 -9.53 -8.00 15.45
N VAL A 142 -9.96 -8.69 14.39
CA VAL A 142 -9.42 -8.49 13.03
C VAL A 142 -9.74 -7.09 12.54
N PHE A 143 -10.94 -6.59 12.84
CA PHE A 143 -11.34 -5.22 12.56
C PHE A 143 -10.51 -4.21 13.35
N TYR A 144 -10.27 -4.44 14.64
CA TYR A 144 -9.41 -3.52 15.42
C TYR A 144 -7.97 -3.48 14.91
N VAL A 145 -7.42 -4.63 14.51
CA VAL A 145 -6.08 -4.68 13.91
C VAL A 145 -6.05 -3.94 12.56
N SER A 146 -7.06 -4.15 11.71
CA SER A 146 -7.14 -3.43 10.43
C SER A 146 -7.28 -1.92 10.64
N LEU A 147 -8.05 -1.48 11.64
CA LEU A 147 -8.21 -0.07 12.01
C LEU A 147 -6.88 0.55 12.46
N ILE A 148 -6.18 -0.09 13.40
CA ILE A 148 -4.89 0.38 13.91
C ILE A 148 -3.86 0.46 12.78
N LEU A 149 -3.75 -0.60 11.96
CA LEU A 149 -2.80 -0.63 10.85
C LEU A 149 -3.13 0.45 9.82
N THR A 150 -4.40 0.65 9.48
CA THR A 150 -4.81 1.71 8.54
C THR A 150 -4.41 3.07 9.05
N ILE A 151 -4.73 3.40 10.31
CA ILE A 151 -4.37 4.70 10.92
C ILE A 151 -2.85 4.88 10.92
N LEU A 152 -2.11 3.87 11.38
CA LEU A 152 -0.65 3.92 11.43
C LEU A 152 -0.06 4.17 10.03
N THR A 153 -0.46 3.39 9.03
CA THR A 153 0.04 3.55 7.66
C THR A 153 -0.37 4.88 7.04
N SER A 154 -1.56 5.39 7.32
CA SER A 154 -2.01 6.70 6.84
C SER A 154 -1.15 7.81 7.42
N VAL A 155 -0.90 7.79 8.74
CA VAL A 155 -0.07 8.81 9.40
C VAL A 155 1.36 8.78 8.87
N LEU A 156 1.96 7.58 8.75
CA LEU A 156 3.30 7.45 8.20
C LEU A 156 3.39 7.93 6.75
N PHE A 157 2.39 7.61 5.93
CA PHE A 157 2.34 8.04 4.53
C PHE A 157 2.17 9.56 4.39
N VAL A 158 1.31 10.17 5.21
CA VAL A 158 1.12 11.63 5.21
C VAL A 158 2.39 12.34 5.63
N PHE A 159 3.05 11.90 6.72
CA PHE A 159 4.32 12.51 7.15
C PHE A 159 5.44 12.36 6.12
N ASP A 160 5.52 11.23 5.43
CA ASP A 160 6.50 11.04 4.35
C ASP A 160 6.26 12.01 3.18
N VAL A 161 5.00 12.21 2.79
CA VAL A 161 4.62 13.19 1.75
C VAL A 161 4.90 14.63 2.20
N GLU A 162 4.55 15.00 3.43
CA GLU A 162 4.78 16.35 3.97
C GLU A 162 6.27 16.70 4.03
N ASN A 163 7.10 15.79 4.54
CA ASN A 163 8.54 15.99 4.62
C ASN A 163 9.17 16.24 3.23
N GLU A 164 8.70 15.53 2.20
CA GLU A 164 9.20 15.74 0.83
C GLU A 164 8.77 17.09 0.25
N LEU A 165 7.54 17.53 0.52
CA LEU A 165 7.05 18.85 0.08
C LEU A 165 7.85 20.00 0.71
N ASP A 166 8.23 19.88 1.98
CA ASP A 166 9.02 20.90 2.69
C ASP A 166 10.45 21.04 2.13
N LEU A 167 11.09 19.93 1.76
CA LEU A 167 12.42 19.92 1.13
C LEU A 167 12.42 20.65 -0.23
N HIS A 168 11.39 20.42 -1.03
CA HIS A 168 11.23 21.11 -2.31
C HIS A 168 11.05 22.62 -2.15
N LYS A 169 10.33 23.06 -1.11
CA LYS A 169 10.12 24.48 -0.83
C LYS A 169 11.45 25.20 -0.50
N GLY A 170 12.30 24.59 0.32
CA GLY A 170 13.61 25.14 0.67
C GLY A 170 14.57 25.32 -0.52
N SER A 171 14.66 24.32 -1.41
CA SER A 171 15.50 24.35 -2.61
C SER A 171 15.13 25.49 -3.59
N THR A 172 13.85 25.86 -3.66
CA THR A 172 13.38 26.86 -4.63
C THR A 172 13.68 28.29 -4.17
N THR A 173 13.65 28.53 -2.86
CA THR A 173 14.00 29.83 -2.26
C THR A 173 15.48 30.14 -2.44
N ASP A 174 16.36 29.16 -2.20
CA ASP A 174 17.83 29.32 -2.29
C ASP A 174 18.30 29.70 -3.70
N LYS A 175 17.77 29.03 -4.74
CA LYS A 175 18.10 29.32 -6.15
C LYS A 175 17.60 30.69 -6.61
N THR A 176 16.52 31.19 -6.01
CA THR A 176 15.98 32.50 -6.36
C THR A 176 16.85 33.61 -5.78
N GLU A 177 17.43 33.40 -4.59
CA GLU A 177 18.34 34.35 -3.96
C GLU A 177 19.71 34.39 -4.64
N GLU A 178 20.29 33.24 -5.02
CA GLU A 178 21.54 33.21 -5.82
C GLU A 178 21.39 33.90 -7.17
N PHE A 179 20.28 33.65 -7.88
CA PHE A 179 20.02 34.32 -9.16
C PHE A 179 19.88 35.83 -8.96
N ILE A 180 19.17 36.30 -7.94
CA ILE A 180 19.02 37.75 -7.69
C ILE A 180 20.36 38.42 -7.35
N LEU A 181 21.30 37.70 -6.74
CA LEU A 181 22.64 38.21 -6.42
C LEU A 181 23.53 38.30 -7.66
N GLU A 182 23.49 37.33 -8.58
CA GLU A 182 24.26 37.36 -9.84
C GLU A 182 23.86 38.50 -10.80
N PHE A 183 22.59 38.93 -10.81
CA PHE A 183 22.15 40.05 -11.66
C PHE A 183 22.44 41.45 -11.07
N LYS A 184 23.07 41.52 -9.90
CA LYS A 184 23.30 42.77 -9.17
C LYS A 184 24.75 43.27 -9.18
N GLU A 185 25.67 42.56 -9.84
CA GLU A 185 27.04 43.02 -10.16
C GLU A 185 27.12 43.59 -11.59
#